data_AF-A0ABC8S3N1-F1
#
_entry.id   AF-A0ABC8S3N1-F1
#
_cell.length_a   1.000
_cell.length_b   1.000
_cell.length_c   1.000
_cell.angle_alpha   90.00
_cell.angle_beta   90.00
_cell.angle_gamma   90.00
#
_symmetry.space_group_name_H-M   'P 1'
#
loop_
_entity.id
_entity.type
_entity.pdbx_description
1 polymer ?
#
loop_
_entity_poly.entity_id
_entity_poly.type
_entity_poly.pdbx_seq_one_letter_code
_entity_poly.pdbx_strand_id
1 'polypeptide(L)'
;MDIGSCWKNNGQPCDGDVTTDVTRYSEMIINPSIEAWCKPDKLDSCPPYHTLPNGTLIHRSDRQNFPYDAYHIYCSPGNAEHLEEPYNLCDAYSNPQPQEILQIVPHPVWGDYGYPTRKGEGWIGDSRTWELDVGRLSQALYFYQDPGTKPVERRWPSIDLGTEIYVSGNEIAEWTVSDFDIIVPKEDKQLS
;
A
#
# COMPACT_ATOMS: atom_id res chain seq x y z
N MET A 1 6.32 -7.89 0.34
CA MET A 1 4.95 -8.44 0.45
C MET A 1 4.05 -7.38 -0.10
N ASP A 2 3.21 -7.76 -1.06
CA ASP A 2 2.16 -6.95 -1.58
C ASP A 2 0.82 -7.67 -1.42
N ILE A 3 -0.26 -6.90 -1.54
CA ILE A 3 -1.61 -7.43 -1.70
C ILE A 3 -2.29 -6.58 -2.78
N GLY A 4 -2.84 -7.28 -3.75
CA GLY A 4 -3.36 -6.70 -4.98
C GLY A 4 -4.87 -6.77 -5.06
N SER A 5 -5.48 -5.77 -5.70
CA SER A 5 -6.91 -5.72 -5.98
C SER A 5 -7.22 -4.84 -7.20
N CYS A 6 -8.48 -4.82 -7.63
CA CYS A 6 -8.96 -3.99 -8.73
C CYS A 6 -10.36 -3.47 -8.43
N TRP A 7 -10.56 -2.16 -8.61
CA TRP A 7 -11.88 -1.53 -8.70
C TRP A 7 -11.81 -0.23 -9.52
N LYS A 8 -12.95 0.29 -9.97
CA LYS A 8 -13.03 1.57 -10.67
C LYS A 8 -13.06 2.73 -9.68
N ASN A 9 -12.59 3.92 -10.09
CA ASN A 9 -12.62 5.11 -9.21
C ASN A 9 -14.04 5.51 -8.74
N ASN A 10 -15.08 5.04 -9.44
CA ASN A 10 -16.47 5.24 -9.05
C ASN A 10 -17.03 4.18 -8.05
N GLY A 11 -16.18 3.27 -7.57
CA GLY A 11 -16.53 2.22 -6.61
C GLY A 11 -17.15 0.96 -7.21
N GLN A 12 -17.32 0.88 -8.53
CA GLN A 12 -17.74 -0.35 -9.21
C GLN A 12 -16.60 -1.38 -9.26
N PRO A 13 -16.93 -2.69 -9.30
CA PRO A 13 -15.92 -3.71 -9.54
C PRO A 13 -15.30 -3.54 -10.94
N CYS A 14 -14.05 -3.98 -11.08
CA CYS A 14 -13.41 -4.07 -12.39
C CYS A 14 -14.13 -5.06 -13.31
N ASP A 15 -14.14 -4.77 -14.60
CA ASP A 15 -14.82 -5.57 -15.64
C ASP A 15 -13.93 -5.90 -16.85
N GLY A 16 -12.63 -5.58 -16.78
CA GLY A 16 -11.64 -5.76 -17.84
C GLY A 16 -11.46 -4.54 -18.74
N ASP A 17 -12.14 -3.42 -18.45
CA ASP A 17 -11.95 -2.17 -19.18
C ASP A 17 -10.63 -1.49 -18.81
N VAL A 18 -9.68 -1.53 -19.73
CA VAL A 18 -8.33 -0.97 -19.57
C VAL A 18 -8.28 0.54 -19.33
N THR A 19 -9.39 1.26 -19.52
CA THR A 19 -9.45 2.71 -19.32
C THR A 19 -10.05 3.10 -17.97
N THR A 20 -10.97 2.29 -17.43
CA THR A 20 -11.71 2.61 -16.20
C THR A 20 -11.33 1.73 -15.02
N ASP A 21 -10.83 0.52 -15.28
CA ASP A 21 -10.27 -0.35 -14.24
C ASP A 21 -9.00 0.26 -13.67
N VAL A 22 -8.85 0.15 -12.35
CA VAL A 22 -7.66 0.61 -11.64
C VAL A 22 -7.16 -0.52 -10.76
N THR A 23 -5.95 -0.98 -11.07
CA THR A 23 -5.27 -2.01 -10.29
C THR A 23 -4.54 -1.36 -9.11
N ARG A 24 -4.69 -1.94 -7.92
CA ARG A 24 -4.24 -1.35 -6.67
C ARG A 24 -3.34 -2.28 -5.89
N TYR A 25 -2.27 -1.71 -5.36
CA TYR A 25 -1.26 -2.45 -4.61
C TYR A 25 -0.97 -1.78 -3.27
N SER A 26 -0.99 -2.58 -2.22
CA SER A 26 -0.53 -2.21 -0.87
C SER A 26 0.75 -3.00 -0.59
N GLU A 27 1.89 -2.32 -0.51
CA GLU A 27 3.19 -2.96 -0.52
C GLU A 27 4.03 -2.55 0.69
N MET A 28 4.79 -3.49 1.25
CA MET A 28 5.81 -3.19 2.27
C MET A 28 7.21 -3.46 1.73
N ILE A 29 8.06 -2.44 1.80
CA ILE A 29 9.48 -2.48 1.44
C ILE A 29 10.31 -2.61 2.71
N ILE A 30 11.13 -3.66 2.83
CA ILE A 30 11.96 -3.90 4.03
C ILE A 30 13.44 -3.54 3.87
N ASN A 31 13.87 -3.07 2.69
CA ASN A 31 15.26 -2.69 2.45
C ASN A 31 15.68 -1.56 3.43
N PRO A 32 16.64 -1.79 4.34
CA PRO A 32 17.00 -0.81 5.37
C PRO A 32 17.61 0.46 4.79
N SER A 33 18.17 0.39 3.58
CA SER A 33 18.78 1.53 2.89
C SER A 33 17.75 2.41 2.19
N ILE A 34 16.49 1.98 2.06
CA ILE A 34 15.46 2.81 1.45
C ILE A 34 15.05 3.95 2.40
N GLU A 35 14.98 5.15 1.82
CA GLU A 35 14.43 6.32 2.46
C GLU A 35 12.98 6.53 2.04
N ALA A 36 12.14 6.99 2.96
CA ALA A 36 10.80 7.48 2.64
C ALA A 36 10.89 8.65 1.65
N TRP A 37 10.15 8.59 0.55
CA TRP A 37 10.02 9.73 -0.36
C TRP A 37 8.92 10.68 0.09
N CYS A 38 7.88 10.15 0.76
CA CYS A 38 6.94 10.95 1.50
C CYS A 38 7.66 11.73 2.61
N LYS A 39 7.63 13.06 2.53
CA LYS A 39 8.27 13.95 3.51
C LYS A 39 7.39 15.21 3.70
N PRO A 40 7.51 15.91 4.84
CA PRO A 40 6.74 17.13 5.10
C PRO A 40 6.92 18.25 4.04
N ASP A 41 8.01 18.22 3.29
CA ASP A 41 8.36 19.13 2.20
C ASP A 41 8.16 18.53 0.80
N LYS A 42 7.73 17.26 0.71
CA LYS A 42 7.48 16.52 -0.53
C LYS A 42 6.17 15.72 -0.42
N LEU A 43 5.06 16.44 -0.43
CA LEU A 43 3.71 15.90 -0.16
C LEU A 43 3.10 15.12 -1.35
N ASP A 44 3.60 15.34 -2.57
CA ASP A 44 3.18 14.62 -3.78
C ASP A 44 3.44 13.12 -3.70
N SER A 45 4.42 12.71 -2.89
CA SER A 45 4.74 11.30 -2.60
C SER A 45 3.99 10.73 -1.39
N CYS A 46 3.15 11.53 -0.71
CA CYS A 46 2.40 11.12 0.48
C CYS A 46 0.92 10.88 0.16
N PRO A 47 0.29 9.84 0.76
CA PRO A 47 -1.15 9.70 0.66
C PRO A 47 -1.84 10.89 1.37
N PRO A 48 -3.01 11.37 0.90
CA PRO A 48 -3.73 12.47 1.53
C PRO A 48 -4.04 12.25 3.01
N TYR A 49 -4.30 11.00 3.41
CA TYR A 49 -4.66 10.67 4.79
C TYR A 49 -3.91 9.44 5.31
N HIS A 50 -3.58 9.50 6.59
CA HIS A 50 -3.25 8.34 7.42
C HIS A 50 -4.45 8.00 8.30
N THR A 51 -4.82 6.72 8.37
CA THR A 51 -5.93 6.24 9.21
C THR A 51 -5.36 5.62 10.48
N LEU A 52 -5.67 6.22 11.63
CA LEU A 52 -5.36 5.65 12.94
C LEU A 52 -6.19 4.39 13.21
N PRO A 53 -5.76 3.49 14.12
CA PRO A 53 -6.52 2.27 14.44
C PRO A 53 -7.96 2.51 14.92
N ASN A 54 -8.26 3.70 15.45
CA ASN A 54 -9.62 4.10 15.86
C ASN A 54 -10.46 4.70 14.71
N GLY A 55 -9.96 4.69 13.47
CA GLY A 55 -10.61 5.26 12.28
C GLY A 55 -10.41 6.76 12.09
N THR A 56 -9.68 7.45 12.97
CA THR A 56 -9.40 8.88 12.82
C THR A 56 -8.46 9.12 11.65
N LEU A 57 -8.83 10.03 10.75
CA LEU A 57 -8.00 10.43 9.62
C LEU A 57 -7.10 11.61 10.00
N ILE A 58 -5.80 11.47 9.74
CA ILE A 58 -4.81 12.55 9.85
C ILE A 58 -4.43 12.96 8.44
N HIS A 59 -4.68 14.21 8.09
CA HIS A 59 -4.34 14.75 6.78
C HIS A 59 -2.84 15.00 6.63
N ARG A 60 -2.25 14.78 5.45
CA ARG A 60 -0.82 14.97 5.16
C ARG A 60 -0.29 16.39 5.32
N SER A 61 -1.15 17.39 5.47
CA SER A 61 -0.74 18.76 5.84
C SER A 61 -0.51 18.93 7.35
N ASP A 62 -0.97 18.00 8.18
CA ASP A 62 -0.68 17.99 9.62
C ASP A 62 0.74 17.48 9.87
N ARG A 63 1.68 18.42 9.85
CA ARG A 63 3.11 18.15 10.03
C ARG A 63 3.47 17.55 11.39
N GLN A 64 2.59 17.64 12.39
CA GLN A 64 2.87 17.17 13.74
C GLN A 64 2.47 15.71 13.92
N ASN A 65 1.36 15.30 13.29
CA ASN A 65 0.75 14.01 13.56
C ASN A 65 0.83 13.03 12.39
N PHE A 66 1.05 13.50 11.16
CA PHE A 66 1.15 12.60 10.01
C PHE A 66 2.48 11.82 10.02
N PRO A 67 2.46 10.46 9.92
CA PRO A 67 3.68 9.66 10.01
C PRO A 67 4.37 9.56 8.65
N TYR A 68 5.01 10.65 8.20
CA TYR A 68 5.62 10.73 6.87
C TYR A 68 6.61 9.61 6.57
N ASP A 69 7.45 9.27 7.54
CA ASP A 69 8.49 8.25 7.45
C ASP A 69 7.98 6.81 7.44
N ALA A 70 6.67 6.61 7.65
CA ALA A 70 6.01 5.32 7.51
C ALA A 70 5.65 4.97 6.06
N TYR A 71 5.64 5.97 5.17
CA TYR A 71 5.27 5.83 3.77
C TYR A 71 6.50 6.00 2.89
N HIS A 72 6.80 5.03 2.02
CA HIS A 72 7.80 5.23 0.99
C HIS A 72 7.25 6.16 -0.09
N ILE A 73 6.19 5.73 -0.77
CA ILE A 73 5.54 6.48 -1.83
C ILE A 73 4.05 6.12 -1.89
N TYR A 74 3.23 7.11 -2.18
CA TYR A 74 1.90 6.96 -2.74
C TYR A 74 1.89 7.56 -4.14
N CYS A 75 1.45 6.80 -5.13
CA CYS A 75 1.16 7.31 -6.46
C CYS A 75 -0.31 7.04 -6.79
N SER A 76 -0.96 8.05 -7.38
CA SER A 76 -2.38 8.08 -7.69
C SER A 76 -2.68 7.46 -9.05
N PRO A 77 -3.92 7.01 -9.29
CA PRO A 77 -4.28 6.47 -10.59
C PRO A 77 -4.37 7.57 -11.65
N GLY A 78 -3.84 7.27 -12.84
CA GLY A 78 -3.77 8.21 -13.96
C GLY A 78 -5.13 8.64 -14.53
N ASN A 79 -6.20 7.91 -14.19
CA ASN A 79 -7.58 8.20 -14.60
C ASN A 79 -8.43 8.80 -13.47
N ALA A 80 -7.83 9.30 -12.38
CA ALA A 80 -8.54 10.01 -11.33
C ALA A 80 -8.98 11.41 -11.78
N GLU A 81 -10.23 11.80 -11.47
CA GLU A 81 -10.79 13.08 -11.90
C GLU A 81 -10.60 14.22 -10.88
N HIS A 82 -10.37 13.88 -9.61
CA HIS A 82 -10.45 14.81 -8.46
C HIS A 82 -9.30 14.64 -7.47
N LEU A 83 -8.07 14.41 -7.96
CA LEU A 83 -6.90 14.32 -7.10
C LEU A 83 -6.64 15.62 -6.34
N GLU A 84 -6.26 15.48 -5.07
CA GLU A 84 -5.82 16.59 -4.25
C GLU A 84 -4.37 16.96 -4.58
N GLU A 85 -4.13 18.19 -5.01
CA GLU A 85 -2.78 18.71 -5.24
C GLU A 85 -2.04 18.97 -3.91
N PRO A 86 -0.74 18.68 -3.82
CA PRO A 86 0.09 18.07 -4.87
C PRO A 86 -0.07 16.54 -4.93
N TYR A 87 0.04 15.95 -6.11
CA TYR A 87 -0.04 14.50 -6.31
C TYR A 87 1.04 14.01 -7.27
N ASN A 88 1.38 12.73 -7.16
CA ASN A 88 2.17 11.99 -8.13
C ASN A 88 1.29 10.93 -8.79
N LEU A 89 1.46 10.70 -10.09
CA LEU A 89 0.75 9.63 -10.82
C LEU A 89 1.63 8.38 -10.87
N CYS A 90 1.03 7.20 -10.82
CA CYS A 90 1.78 5.98 -11.07
C CYS A 90 2.22 5.91 -12.53
N ASP A 91 3.41 5.36 -12.77
CA ASP A 91 3.98 5.24 -14.11
C ASP A 91 3.16 4.28 -14.98
N ALA A 92 2.82 4.72 -16.18
CA ALA A 92 2.06 3.93 -17.15
C ALA A 92 2.96 2.95 -17.94
N TYR A 93 4.30 3.04 -17.83
CA TYR A 93 5.19 2.16 -18.57
C TYR A 93 5.11 0.70 -18.10
N SER A 94 5.02 0.47 -16.79
CA SER A 94 5.03 -0.88 -16.20
C SER A 94 3.71 -1.62 -16.37
N ASN A 95 2.59 -0.91 -16.57
CA ASN A 95 1.27 -1.50 -16.76
C ASN A 95 0.41 -0.63 -17.71
N PRO A 96 -0.16 -1.21 -18.78
CA PRO A 96 -1.04 -0.46 -19.69
C PRO A 96 -2.35 0.01 -19.02
N GLN A 97 -2.75 -0.59 -17.89
CA GLN A 97 -3.93 -0.17 -17.13
C GLN A 97 -3.54 0.86 -16.06
N PRO A 98 -4.42 1.82 -15.71
CA PRO A 98 -4.21 2.69 -14.57
C PRO A 98 -3.89 1.91 -13.29
N GLN A 99 -2.88 2.38 -12.56
CA GLN A 99 -2.46 1.78 -11.29
C GLN A 99 -2.51 2.81 -10.18
N GLU A 100 -2.74 2.33 -8.96
CA GLU A 100 -2.56 3.09 -7.74
C GLU A 100 -1.73 2.25 -6.76
N ILE A 101 -0.61 2.79 -6.31
CA ILE A 101 0.36 2.04 -5.49
C ILE A 101 0.60 2.83 -4.21
N LEU A 102 0.52 2.14 -3.09
CA LEU A 102 0.91 2.65 -1.79
C LEU A 102 1.97 1.72 -1.19
N GLN A 103 3.21 2.20 -1.19
CA GLN A 103 4.34 1.50 -0.59
C GLN A 103 4.64 2.09 0.79
N ILE A 104 4.67 1.23 1.81
CA ILE A 104 5.06 1.56 3.18
C ILE A 104 6.44 0.98 3.51
N VAL A 105 7.03 1.49 4.58
CA VAL A 105 8.32 1.04 5.13
C VAL A 105 8.16 0.73 6.63
N PRO A 106 9.10 -0.03 7.24
CA PRO A 106 9.02 -0.39 8.64
C PRO A 106 8.87 0.82 9.55
N HIS A 107 7.79 0.85 10.33
CA HIS A 107 7.47 1.96 11.21
C HIS A 107 6.52 1.52 12.35
N PRO A 108 6.61 2.09 13.57
CA PRO A 108 5.78 1.65 14.70
C PRO A 108 4.26 1.70 14.47
N VAL A 109 3.77 2.60 13.61
CA VAL A 109 2.33 2.69 13.29
C VAL A 109 1.76 1.44 12.61
N TRP A 110 2.64 0.56 12.10
CA TRP A 110 2.25 -0.71 11.49
C TRP A 110 2.27 -1.90 12.47
N GLY A 111 2.74 -1.68 13.70
CA GLY A 111 2.94 -2.73 14.69
C GLY A 111 1.66 -3.48 15.07
N ASP A 112 0.53 -2.78 15.16
CA ASP A 112 -0.78 -3.39 15.47
C ASP A 112 -1.31 -4.31 14.37
N TYR A 113 -0.68 -4.30 13.19
CA TYR A 113 -0.95 -5.19 12.06
C TYR A 113 0.10 -6.31 11.94
N GLY A 114 1.08 -6.36 12.84
CA GLY A 114 2.16 -7.36 12.87
C GLY A 114 3.34 -7.07 11.93
N TYR A 115 3.30 -5.95 11.21
CA TYR A 115 4.35 -5.59 10.25
C TYR A 115 5.63 -5.10 10.94
N PRO A 116 6.79 -5.17 10.24
CA PRO A 116 8.05 -4.62 10.73
C PRO A 116 7.91 -3.18 11.22
N THR A 117 8.51 -2.88 12.38
CA THR A 117 8.40 -1.57 13.03
C THR A 117 9.67 -0.75 12.94
N ARG A 118 10.79 -1.38 12.56
CA ARG A 118 12.11 -0.75 12.46
C ARG A 118 12.83 -1.22 11.21
N LYS A 119 13.58 -0.32 10.59
CA LYS A 119 14.45 -0.65 9.45
C LYS A 119 15.44 -1.74 9.83
N GLY A 120 15.62 -2.70 8.93
CA GLY A 120 16.52 -3.84 9.10
C GLY A 120 15.86 -5.06 9.75
N GLU A 121 14.67 -4.94 10.33
CA GLU A 121 13.93 -6.12 10.79
C GLU A 121 13.61 -7.02 9.59
N GLY A 122 14.06 -8.28 9.64
CA GLY A 122 13.86 -9.22 8.54
C GLY A 122 14.90 -9.17 7.42
N TRP A 123 15.91 -8.32 7.57
CA TRP A 123 16.99 -8.23 6.59
C TRP A 123 17.97 -9.41 6.72
N ILE A 124 18.89 -9.55 5.77
CA ILE A 124 19.93 -10.60 5.81
C ILE A 124 20.72 -10.49 7.13
N GLY A 125 20.71 -11.58 7.90
CA GLY A 125 21.31 -11.65 9.24
C GLY A 125 20.32 -11.49 10.41
N ASP A 126 19.06 -11.13 10.15
CA ASP A 126 17.99 -10.97 11.14
C ASP A 126 16.72 -11.73 10.69
N SER A 127 16.81 -13.05 10.62
CA SER A 127 15.67 -13.92 10.28
C SER A 127 14.54 -13.75 11.31
N ARG A 128 13.31 -13.57 10.82
CA ARG A 128 12.11 -13.40 11.64
C ARG A 128 10.93 -14.13 11.03
N THR A 129 9.98 -14.46 11.90
CA THR A 129 8.63 -14.88 11.55
C THR A 129 7.69 -13.74 11.90
N TRP A 130 6.74 -13.45 11.00
CA TRP A 130 5.70 -12.45 11.24
C TRP A 130 4.33 -13.08 11.05
N GLU A 131 3.39 -12.71 11.92
CA GLU A 131 1.97 -12.89 11.70
C GLU A 131 1.43 -11.54 11.23
N LEU A 132 1.05 -11.46 9.95
CA LEU A 132 0.64 -10.21 9.32
C LEU A 132 -0.88 -10.18 9.14
N ASP A 133 -1.54 -9.15 9.67
CA ASP A 133 -2.93 -8.84 9.33
C ASP A 133 -2.97 -7.96 8.07
N VAL A 134 -2.61 -8.59 6.95
CA VAL A 134 -2.49 -7.95 5.63
C VAL A 134 -3.81 -7.32 5.21
N GLY A 135 -4.93 -8.01 5.46
CA GLY A 135 -6.27 -7.52 5.13
C GLY A 135 -6.64 -6.26 5.92
N ARG A 136 -6.46 -6.25 7.24
CA ARG A 136 -6.80 -5.08 8.07
C ARG A 136 -5.93 -3.87 7.74
N LEU A 137 -4.63 -4.09 7.45
CA LEU A 137 -3.75 -3.00 7.03
C LEU A 137 -4.25 -2.37 5.72
N SER A 138 -4.49 -3.17 4.67
CA SER A 138 -4.88 -2.64 3.37
C SER A 138 -6.29 -2.02 3.35
N GLN A 139 -7.14 -2.35 4.31
CA GLN A 139 -8.39 -1.62 4.56
C GLN A 139 -8.16 -0.25 5.22
N ALA A 140 -7.17 -0.13 6.12
CA ALA A 140 -6.85 1.12 6.78
C ALA A 140 -6.08 2.10 5.87
N LEU A 141 -5.32 1.59 4.90
CA LEU A 141 -4.57 2.39 3.94
C LEU A 141 -5.49 3.20 3.02
N TYR A 142 -4.99 4.37 2.63
CA TYR A 142 -5.67 5.25 1.68
C TYR A 142 -5.59 4.68 0.27
N PHE A 143 -6.74 4.64 -0.40
CA PHE A 143 -6.87 4.40 -1.84
C PHE A 143 -7.95 5.34 -2.37
N TYR A 144 -7.65 5.97 -3.50
CA TYR A 144 -8.45 7.00 -4.14
C TYR A 144 -9.79 6.44 -4.61
N GLN A 145 -10.81 7.27 -4.44
CA GLN A 145 -12.14 7.08 -4.98
C GLN A 145 -12.72 8.46 -5.32
N ASP A 146 -13.42 8.58 -6.44
CA ASP A 146 -14.00 9.85 -6.86
C ASP A 146 -15.01 10.35 -5.81
N PRO A 147 -14.95 11.64 -5.41
CA PRO A 147 -15.89 12.21 -4.46
C PRO A 147 -17.36 12.00 -4.87
N GLY A 148 -18.22 11.69 -3.89
CA GLY A 148 -19.66 11.51 -4.12
C GLY A 148 -20.05 10.15 -4.71
N THR A 149 -19.11 9.25 -4.95
CA THR A 149 -19.39 7.90 -5.44
C THR A 149 -19.67 6.92 -4.29
N LYS A 150 -20.29 5.77 -4.62
CA LYS A 150 -20.62 4.74 -3.62
C LYS A 150 -19.32 4.13 -3.08
N PRO A 151 -19.11 4.02 -1.75
CA PRO A 151 -17.94 3.36 -1.19
C PRO A 151 -17.74 1.96 -1.77
N VAL A 152 -16.52 1.68 -2.21
CA VAL A 152 -16.15 0.36 -2.72
C VAL A 152 -16.14 -0.69 -1.60
N GLU A 153 -16.62 -1.90 -1.93
CA GLU A 153 -16.35 -3.10 -1.13
C GLU A 153 -14.99 -3.66 -1.56
N ARG A 154 -13.93 -3.37 -0.81
CA ARG A 154 -12.57 -3.81 -1.19
C ARG A 154 -12.41 -5.32 -0.98
N ARG A 155 -12.14 -6.04 -2.08
CA ARG A 155 -11.82 -7.47 -2.09
C ARG A 155 -10.40 -7.65 -2.61
N TRP A 156 -9.58 -8.39 -1.88
CA TRP A 156 -8.16 -8.55 -2.17
C TRP A 156 -7.85 -9.97 -2.66
N PRO A 157 -7.86 -10.22 -3.99
CA PRO A 157 -7.70 -11.56 -4.55
C PRO A 157 -6.27 -12.09 -4.60
N SER A 158 -5.24 -11.23 -4.54
CA SER A 158 -3.84 -11.66 -4.64
C SER A 158 -3.01 -11.19 -3.47
N ILE A 159 -2.06 -12.02 -3.06
CA ILE A 159 -0.98 -11.71 -2.13
C ILE A 159 0.28 -12.21 -2.82
N ASP A 160 1.23 -11.31 -3.09
CA ASP A 160 2.47 -11.66 -3.74
C ASP A 160 3.67 -11.32 -2.84
N LEU A 161 4.70 -12.17 -2.92
CA LEU A 161 5.91 -12.05 -2.12
C LEU A 161 7.13 -12.27 -2.99
N GLY A 162 8.03 -11.30 -2.98
CA GLY A 162 9.27 -11.38 -3.72
C GLY A 162 10.13 -10.14 -3.52
N THR A 163 11.15 -10.05 -4.36
CA THR A 163 12.06 -8.90 -4.42
C THR A 163 11.80 -8.12 -5.70
N GLU A 164 11.38 -6.87 -5.55
CA GLU A 164 11.38 -5.93 -6.66
C GLU A 164 12.81 -5.46 -6.92
N ILE A 165 13.26 -5.58 -8.16
CA ILE A 165 14.59 -5.13 -8.61
C ILE A 165 14.37 -4.02 -9.62
N TYR A 166 14.70 -2.79 -9.23
CA TYR A 166 14.63 -1.66 -10.15
C TYR A 166 15.61 -1.86 -11.30
N VAL A 167 15.28 -1.33 -12.48
CA VAL A 167 16.10 -1.49 -13.69
C VAL A 167 17.42 -0.73 -13.53
N SER A 168 18.43 -1.40 -12.97
CA SER A 168 19.83 -0.99 -12.97
C SER A 168 20.72 -2.16 -13.44
N GLY A 169 21.94 -1.83 -13.87
CA GLY A 169 22.71 -2.69 -14.76
C GLY A 169 23.01 -4.10 -14.26
N ASN A 170 23.38 -4.28 -12.99
CA ASN A 170 23.82 -5.57 -12.41
C ASN A 170 23.43 -5.68 -10.93
N GLU A 171 22.12 -5.79 -10.65
CA GLU A 171 21.65 -6.02 -9.28
C GLU A 171 21.62 -7.52 -8.95
N ILE A 172 22.01 -7.86 -7.72
CA ILE A 172 21.87 -9.20 -7.16
C ILE A 172 21.03 -9.07 -5.89
N ALA A 173 19.89 -9.76 -5.86
CA ALA A 173 19.07 -9.87 -4.67
C ALA A 173 19.20 -11.27 -4.07
N GLU A 174 19.44 -11.32 -2.76
CA GLU A 174 19.38 -12.53 -1.96
C GLU A 174 18.20 -12.42 -0.98
N TRP A 175 17.36 -13.45 -0.93
CA TRP A 175 16.26 -13.53 0.01
C TRP A 175 15.92 -14.99 0.29
N THR A 176 15.29 -15.25 1.44
CA THR A 176 14.80 -16.57 1.83
C THR A 176 13.49 -16.39 2.57
N VAL A 177 12.52 -17.22 2.23
CA VAL A 177 11.24 -17.33 2.91
C VAL A 177 10.98 -18.80 3.19
N SER A 178 10.54 -19.08 4.41
CA SER A 178 10.07 -20.41 4.85
C SER A 178 8.75 -20.24 5.60
N ASP A 179 8.02 -21.35 5.76
CA ASP A 179 6.81 -21.40 6.60
C ASP A 179 5.77 -20.33 6.22
N PHE A 180 5.54 -20.17 4.91
CA PHE A 180 4.61 -19.18 4.37
C PHE A 180 3.19 -19.75 4.29
N ASP A 181 2.37 -19.40 5.27
CA ASP A 181 0.96 -19.78 5.34
C ASP A 181 0.04 -18.58 5.08
N ILE A 182 -1.04 -18.80 4.32
CA ILE A 182 -2.13 -17.82 4.14
C ILE A 182 -3.35 -18.33 4.90
N ILE A 183 -3.71 -17.62 5.98
CA ILE A 183 -4.86 -17.95 6.82
C ILE A 183 -6.01 -17.01 6.45
N VAL A 184 -7.07 -17.56 5.86
CA VAL A 184 -8.32 -16.83 5.62
C VAL A 184 -9.30 -17.17 6.75
N PRO A 185 -9.68 -16.20 7.61
CA PRO A 185 -10.67 -16.44 8.65
C PRO A 185 -11.98 -16.92 8.03
N LYS A 186 -12.61 -17.92 8.64
CA LYS A 186 -13.97 -18.31 8.22
C LYS A 186 -14.90 -17.14 8.49
N GLU A 187 -15.82 -16.86 7.56
CA GLU A 187 -16.90 -15.90 7.82
C GLU A 187 -17.64 -16.32 9.10
N ASP A 188 -17.51 -15.51 10.16
CA ASP A 188 -18.42 -15.61 11.28
C ASP A 188 -19.79 -15.17 10.76
N LYS A 189 -20.66 -16.16 10.55
CA LYS A 189 -22.07 -15.99 10.13
C LYS A 189 -22.94 -15.21 11.15
N GLN A 190 -22.37 -14.38 12.00
CA GLN A 190 -23.07 -13.74 13.12
C GLN A 190 -23.42 -12.27 12.94
N LEU A 191 -23.09 -11.65 11.80
CA LEU A 191 -23.49 -10.27 11.53
C LEU A 191 -24.16 -10.18 10.15
N SER A 192 -25.41 -10.67 10.08
CA SER A 192 -26.37 -10.38 9.00
C SER A 192 -27.54 -9.60 9.56
#